data_AF-A0A4U5N4B2-F1
#
_entry.id   AF-A0A4U5N4B2-F1
#
_cell.length_a   1.000
_cell.length_b   1.000
_cell.length_c   1.000
_cell.angle_alpha   90.00
_cell.angle_beta   90.00
_cell.angle_gamma   90.00
#
_symmetry.space_group_name_H-M   'P 1'
#
loop_
_entity.id
_entity.type
_entity.pdbx_description
1 polymer ?
#
loop_
_entity_poly.entity_id
_entity_poly.type
_entity_poly.pdbx_seq_one_letter_code
_entity_poly.pdbx_strand_id
1 'polypeptide(L)'
;MIMVPLKIHEATAARDALAKAIYSRLFDHIVASINKSIPFGDSKAYIGVLDIAGFEFFAFKSFEQFCINYCNEKLQHFFNDRILKQEQELYADEHLGVPEIPYTDNQDCIDLIEMRPNGLLDLLDEEMKLPRSSSQHYTSSVHQLYPNHFRLAFMPVSFPRSGTQRHYTFGITKVFFRPGKFSEFDQLVRQ
;
A
#
# COMPACT_ATOMS: atom_id res chain seq x y z
N MET A 1 -21.07 34.06 -20.03
CA MET A 1 -20.27 33.16 -19.17
C MET A 1 -20.91 33.19 -17.79
N ILE A 2 -21.52 32.09 -17.34
CA ILE A 2 -22.19 32.03 -16.04
C ILE A 2 -21.13 31.65 -15.00
N MET A 3 -20.97 32.45 -13.96
CA MET A 3 -20.06 32.18 -12.83
C MET A 3 -20.87 31.64 -11.66
N VAL A 4 -20.55 30.44 -11.19
CA VAL A 4 -21.18 29.82 -10.02
C VAL A 4 -20.19 29.91 -8.85
N PRO A 5 -20.53 30.61 -7.76
CA PRO A 5 -19.63 30.74 -6.60
C PRO A 5 -19.48 29.40 -5.86
N LEU A 6 -18.26 29.11 -5.42
CA LEU A 6 -17.94 27.93 -4.61
C LEU A 6 -18.37 28.12 -3.14
N LYS A 7 -18.69 27.02 -2.48
CA LYS A 7 -18.87 26.96 -1.02
C LYS A 7 -17.50 27.04 -0.32
N ILE A 8 -17.51 27.41 0.97
CA ILE A 8 -16.28 27.54 1.78
C ILE A 8 -15.40 26.28 1.74
N HIS A 9 -16.01 25.10 1.87
CA HIS A 9 -15.26 23.83 1.86
C HIS A 9 -14.66 23.52 0.48
N GLU A 10 -15.38 23.81 -0.61
CA GLU A 10 -14.91 23.62 -1.98
C GLU A 10 -13.73 24.56 -2.27
N ALA A 11 -13.83 25.83 -1.85
CA ALA A 11 -12.75 26.79 -1.99
C ALA A 11 -11.50 26.40 -1.16
N THR A 12 -11.69 25.89 0.06
CA THR A 12 -10.59 25.41 0.92
C THR A 12 -9.92 24.18 0.31
N ALA A 13 -10.69 23.21 -0.17
CA ALA A 13 -10.17 22.02 -0.84
C ALA A 13 -9.40 22.38 -2.12
N ALA A 14 -9.91 23.34 -2.92
CA ALA A 14 -9.24 23.81 -4.12
C ALA A 14 -7.90 24.50 -3.80
N ARG A 15 -7.83 25.32 -2.75
CA ARG A 15 -6.57 25.93 -2.27
C ARG A 15 -5.55 24.86 -1.87
N ASP A 16 -5.97 23.87 -1.10
CA ASP A 16 -5.08 22.81 -0.62
C ASP A 16 -4.60 21.91 -1.75
N ALA A 17 -5.49 21.61 -2.71
CA ALA A 17 -5.14 20.89 -3.94
C ALA A 17 -4.13 21.66 -4.79
N LEU A 18 -4.29 22.98 -4.92
CA LEU A 18 -3.33 23.84 -5.63
C LEU A 18 -1.96 23.82 -4.94
N ALA A 19 -1.91 23.93 -3.62
CA ALA A 19 -0.66 23.87 -2.86
C ALA A 19 0.07 22.52 -3.08
N LYS A 20 -0.66 21.41 -3.01
CA LYS A 20 -0.14 20.06 -3.31
C LYS A 20 0.39 19.96 -4.74
N ALA A 21 -0.33 20.50 -5.72
CA ALA A 21 0.06 20.49 -7.13
C ALA A 21 1.34 21.30 -7.37
N ILE A 22 1.45 22.51 -6.79
CA ILE A 22 2.65 23.35 -6.91
C ILE A 22 3.87 22.64 -6.33
N TYR A 23 3.75 22.08 -5.12
CA TYR A 23 4.85 21.36 -4.48
C TYR A 23 5.27 20.13 -5.29
N SER A 24 4.31 19.34 -5.77
CA SER A 24 4.57 18.16 -6.62
C SER A 24 5.32 18.56 -7.90
N ARG A 25 4.87 19.60 -8.60
CA ARG A 25 5.54 20.08 -9.83
C ARG A 25 6.93 20.65 -9.56
N LEU A 26 7.14 21.31 -8.42
CA LEU A 26 8.46 21.77 -8.02
C LEU A 26 9.41 20.60 -7.77
N PHE A 27 8.95 19.57 -7.05
CA PHE A 27 9.73 18.37 -6.81
C PHE A 27 10.10 17.66 -8.12
N ASP A 28 9.13 17.46 -9.02
CA ASP A 28 9.35 16.88 -10.35
C ASP A 28 10.40 17.69 -11.14
N HIS A 29 10.36 19.02 -11.04
CA HIS A 29 11.33 19.90 -11.69
C HIS A 29 12.75 19.71 -11.14
N ILE A 30 12.90 19.57 -9.82
CA ILE A 30 14.19 19.31 -9.17
C ILE A 30 14.76 17.97 -9.66
N VAL A 31 13.96 16.90 -9.63
CA VAL A 31 14.36 15.57 -10.11
C VAL A 31 14.77 15.62 -11.57
N ALA A 32 13.97 16.29 -12.42
CA ALA A 32 14.29 16.46 -13.83
C ALA A 32 15.59 17.25 -14.06
N SER A 33 15.87 18.26 -13.23
CA SER A 33 17.11 19.03 -13.30
C SER A 33 18.35 18.19 -12.91
N ILE A 34 18.23 17.35 -11.90
CA ILE A 34 19.29 16.39 -11.51
C ILE A 34 19.53 15.41 -12.65
N ASN A 35 18.48 14.81 -13.21
CA ASN A 35 18.59 13.86 -14.32
C ASN A 35 19.23 14.48 -15.57
N LYS A 36 18.93 15.75 -15.88
CA LYS A 36 19.59 16.48 -16.98
C LYS A 36 21.08 16.72 -16.75
N SER A 37 21.50 16.77 -15.49
CA SER A 37 22.91 16.95 -15.10
C SER A 37 23.71 15.63 -15.20
N ILE A 38 23.02 14.50 -15.38
CA ILE A 38 23.60 13.17 -15.54
C ILE A 38 23.10 12.56 -16.87
N PRO A 39 23.47 13.14 -18.03
CA PRO A 39 22.99 12.67 -19.31
C PRO A 39 23.48 11.24 -19.57
N PHE A 40 22.55 10.35 -19.94
CA PHE A 40 22.84 9.00 -20.35
C PHE A 40 22.21 8.73 -21.73
N GLY A 41 22.90 7.95 -22.57
CA GLY A 41 22.35 7.44 -23.83
C GLY A 41 21.58 6.14 -23.60
N ASP A 42 21.25 5.43 -24.68
CA ASP A 42 20.58 4.13 -24.55
C ASP A 42 21.46 3.13 -23.77
N SER A 43 20.87 2.51 -22.76
CA SER A 43 21.51 1.43 -21.99
C SER A 43 20.81 0.11 -22.24
N LYS A 44 21.60 -0.97 -22.36
CA LYS A 44 21.08 -2.35 -22.42
C LYS A 44 20.74 -2.92 -21.04
N ALA A 45 21.31 -2.35 -19.98
CA ALA A 45 21.14 -2.82 -18.60
C ALA A 45 21.32 -1.68 -17.60
N TYR A 46 20.69 -1.77 -16.43
CA TYR A 46 20.89 -0.81 -15.35
C TYR A 46 20.90 -1.53 -14.00
N ILE A 47 21.55 -0.92 -13.02
CA ILE A 47 21.52 -1.35 -11.63
C ILE A 47 20.68 -0.33 -10.87
N GLY A 48 19.55 -0.77 -10.34
CA GLY A 48 18.65 0.06 -9.54
C GLY A 48 18.94 -0.09 -8.05
N VAL A 49 18.95 1.01 -7.32
CA VAL A 49 18.93 1.03 -5.86
C VAL A 49 17.59 1.60 -5.42
N LEU A 50 16.83 0.83 -4.64
CA LEU A 50 15.52 1.23 -4.12
C LEU A 50 15.65 1.59 -2.64
N ASP A 51 15.39 2.85 -2.31
CA ASP A 51 15.29 3.35 -0.94
C ASP A 51 13.85 3.82 -0.68
N ILE A 52 13.17 3.16 0.24
CA ILE A 52 11.74 3.34 0.51
C ILE A 52 11.46 3.18 2.01
N ALA A 53 10.37 3.78 2.46
CA ALA A 53 9.88 3.56 3.81
C ALA A 53 9.41 2.11 4.02
N GLY A 54 9.93 1.45 5.05
CA GLY A 54 9.43 0.15 5.50
C GLY A 54 8.06 0.25 6.18
N PHE A 55 7.53 -0.89 6.64
CA PHE A 55 6.26 -0.93 7.37
C PHE A 55 6.24 0.02 8.59
N GLU A 56 5.22 0.89 8.67
CA GLU A 56 5.09 1.88 9.74
C GLU A 56 4.06 1.47 10.82
N PHE A 57 4.43 1.65 12.09
CA PHE A 57 3.62 1.32 13.27
C PHE A 57 3.48 2.51 14.23
N PHE A 58 2.51 3.38 13.97
CA PHE A 58 2.19 4.50 14.86
C PHE A 58 0.85 4.32 15.59
N ALA A 59 0.71 5.01 16.73
CA ALA A 59 -0.50 4.99 17.56
C ALA A 59 -1.71 5.62 16.87
N PHE A 60 -1.46 6.60 15.99
CA PHE A 60 -2.45 7.18 15.08
C PHE A 60 -2.11 6.71 13.67
N LYS A 61 -3.10 6.18 12.95
CA LYS A 61 -2.89 5.58 11.62
C LYS A 61 -3.72 6.36 10.61
N SER A 62 -3.04 7.20 9.83
CA SER A 62 -3.63 8.05 8.78
C SER A 62 -3.58 7.38 7.41
N PHE A 63 -4.30 7.90 6.42
CA PHE A 63 -4.36 7.31 5.07
C PHE A 63 -2.98 7.11 4.45
N GLU A 64 -2.04 7.98 4.80
CA GLU A 64 -0.64 7.90 4.43
C GLU A 64 0.01 6.59 4.91
N GLN A 65 -0.21 6.17 6.16
CA GLN A 65 0.28 4.88 6.66
C GLN A 65 -0.38 3.69 5.97
N PHE A 66 -1.64 3.80 5.55
CA PHE A 66 -2.28 2.76 4.75
C PHE A 66 -1.58 2.60 3.40
N CYS A 67 -1.32 3.70 2.69
CA CYS A 67 -0.59 3.68 1.42
C CYS A 67 0.83 3.10 1.58
N ILE A 68 1.55 3.45 2.65
CA ILE A 68 2.88 2.92 2.92
C ILE A 68 2.85 1.41 3.15
N ASN A 69 1.94 0.92 3.99
CA ASN A 69 1.84 -0.51 4.28
C ASN A 69 1.34 -1.31 3.07
N TYR A 70 0.42 -0.75 2.28
CA TYR A 70 -0.01 -1.32 1.00
C TYR A 70 1.15 -1.45 0.01
N CYS A 71 1.97 -0.40 -0.14
CA CYS A 71 3.18 -0.44 -0.97
C CYS A 71 4.13 -1.58 -0.53
N ASN A 72 4.36 -1.69 0.79
CA ASN A 72 5.19 -2.77 1.34
C ASN A 72 4.60 -4.17 1.09
N GLU A 73 3.27 -4.33 1.14
CA GLU A 73 2.61 -5.60 0.84
C GLU A 73 2.85 -6.04 -0.63
N LYS A 74 2.78 -5.10 -1.59
CA LYS A 74 3.11 -5.38 -2.99
C LYS A 74 4.58 -5.74 -3.19
N LEU A 75 5.48 -5.07 -2.48
CA LEU A 75 6.91 -5.37 -2.55
C LEU A 75 7.24 -6.74 -1.97
N GLN A 76 6.59 -7.12 -0.86
CA GLN A 76 6.71 -8.45 -0.28
C GLN A 76 6.20 -9.52 -1.26
N HIS A 77 5.06 -9.27 -1.92
CA HIS A 77 4.52 -10.18 -2.92
C HIS A 77 5.49 -10.37 -4.09
N PHE A 78 5.98 -9.26 -4.65
CA PHE A 78 6.97 -9.28 -5.73
C PHE A 78 8.24 -10.04 -5.32
N PHE A 79 8.72 -9.81 -4.09
CA PHE A 79 9.90 -10.49 -3.56
C PHE A 79 9.70 -12.01 -3.46
N ASN A 80 8.57 -12.44 -2.88
CA ASN A 80 8.24 -13.86 -2.71
C ASN A 80 8.05 -14.57 -4.06
N ASP A 81 7.27 -13.97 -4.97
CA ASP A 81 6.94 -14.57 -6.27
C ASP A 81 8.14 -14.59 -7.23
N ARG A 82 8.96 -13.53 -7.23
CA ARG A 82 10.04 -13.39 -8.22
C ARG A 82 11.38 -13.81 -7.68
N ILE A 83 11.79 -13.28 -6.54
CA ILE A 83 13.14 -13.52 -6.05
C ILE A 83 13.22 -14.90 -5.40
N LEU A 84 12.40 -15.14 -4.38
CA LEU A 84 12.47 -16.38 -3.60
C LEU A 84 12.14 -17.62 -4.44
N LYS A 85 11.14 -17.54 -5.32
CA LYS A 85 10.76 -18.67 -6.18
C LYS A 85 11.83 -18.98 -7.21
N GLN A 86 12.39 -17.97 -7.89
CA GLN A 86 13.42 -18.17 -8.90
C GLN A 86 14.69 -18.78 -8.32
N GLU A 87 15.11 -18.35 -7.12
CA GLU A 87 16.30 -18.95 -6.49
C GLU A 87 16.06 -20.41 -6.08
N GLN A 88 14.87 -20.74 -5.59
CA GLN A 88 14.55 -22.14 -5.28
C GLN A 88 14.49 -23.02 -6.53
N GLU A 89 13.96 -22.49 -7.64
CA GLU A 89 13.98 -23.17 -8.95
C GLU A 89 15.42 -23.40 -9.43
N LEU A 90 16.31 -22.41 -9.27
CA LEU A 90 17.73 -22.54 -9.62
C LEU A 90 18.44 -23.59 -8.76
N TYR A 91 18.21 -23.60 -7.43
CA TYR A 91 18.81 -24.59 -6.54
C TYR A 91 18.35 -26.02 -6.85
N ALA A 92 17.10 -26.18 -7.29
CA ALA A 92 16.57 -27.46 -7.74
C ALA A 92 17.23 -27.91 -9.06
N ASP A 93 17.39 -27.00 -10.02
CA ASP A 93 18.03 -27.28 -11.33
C ASP A 93 19.53 -27.61 -11.17
N GLU A 94 20.21 -26.95 -10.25
CA GLU A 94 21.61 -27.22 -9.90
C GLU A 94 21.80 -28.43 -8.96
N HIS A 95 20.70 -29.09 -8.54
CA HIS A 95 20.71 -30.26 -7.66
C HIS A 95 21.45 -30.04 -6.33
N LEU A 96 21.36 -28.83 -5.76
CA LEU A 96 22.11 -28.44 -4.57
C LEU A 96 21.59 -29.08 -3.27
N GLY A 97 20.43 -29.74 -3.29
CA GLY A 97 19.84 -30.41 -2.13
C GLY A 97 19.38 -29.45 -1.02
N VAL A 98 19.20 -28.16 -1.35
CA VAL A 98 18.71 -27.14 -0.41
C VAL A 98 17.21 -27.37 -0.19
N PRO A 99 16.73 -27.42 1.08
CA PRO A 99 15.31 -27.62 1.36
C PRO A 99 14.48 -26.41 0.91
N GLU A 100 13.27 -26.69 0.39
CA GLU A 100 12.30 -25.65 0.02
C GLU A 100 11.91 -24.81 1.25
N ILE A 101 11.95 -23.49 1.09
CA ILE A 101 11.58 -22.52 2.11
C ILE A 101 10.13 -22.11 1.85
N PRO A 102 9.19 -22.54 2.71
CA PRO A 102 7.80 -22.15 2.58
C PRO A 102 7.65 -20.65 2.87
N TYR A 103 6.94 -19.94 2.01
CA TYR A 103 6.55 -18.55 2.25
C TYR A 103 5.03 -18.42 2.32
N THR A 104 4.58 -17.36 2.99
CA THR A 104 3.16 -17.03 3.08
C THR A 104 2.76 -16.16 1.89
N ASP A 105 1.76 -16.61 1.13
CA ASP A 105 1.11 -15.78 0.13
C ASP A 105 0.27 -14.66 0.78
N ASN A 106 0.36 -13.48 0.19
CA ASN A 106 -0.33 -12.27 0.60
C ASN A 106 -1.19 -11.65 -0.51
N GLN A 107 -1.42 -12.36 -1.62
CA GLN A 107 -2.30 -11.93 -2.70
C GLN A 107 -3.70 -11.58 -2.18
N ASP A 108 -4.19 -12.30 -1.18
CA ASP A 108 -5.47 -12.02 -0.53
C ASP A 108 -5.57 -10.60 0.06
N CYS A 109 -4.46 -10.07 0.57
CA CYS A 109 -4.40 -8.73 1.13
C CYS A 109 -4.33 -7.65 0.04
N ILE A 110 -3.62 -7.96 -1.05
CA ILE A 110 -3.50 -7.07 -2.21
C ILE A 110 -4.85 -6.96 -2.92
N ASP A 111 -5.49 -8.09 -3.20
CA ASP A 111 -6.79 -8.15 -3.85
C ASP A 111 -7.85 -7.38 -3.06
N LEU A 112 -7.86 -7.54 -1.73
CA LEU A 112 -8.76 -6.77 -0.87
C LEU A 112 -8.60 -5.25 -1.08
N ILE A 113 -7.38 -4.77 -1.28
CA ILE A 113 -7.07 -3.34 -1.39
C ILE A 113 -7.34 -2.80 -2.81
N GLU A 114 -6.89 -3.50 -3.86
CA GLU A 114 -6.84 -2.97 -5.23
C GLU A 114 -7.68 -3.71 -6.29
N MET A 115 -8.38 -4.81 -5.94
CA MET A 115 -9.12 -5.60 -6.93
C MET A 115 -10.28 -4.82 -7.54
N ARG A 116 -10.24 -4.54 -8.84
CA ARG A 116 -11.36 -3.87 -9.51
C ARG A 116 -12.55 -4.80 -9.77
N PRO A 117 -13.81 -4.34 -9.60
CA PRO A 117 -14.23 -3.00 -9.14
C PRO A 117 -14.47 -2.89 -7.62
N ASN A 118 -14.04 -3.87 -6.84
CA ASN A 118 -14.55 -4.13 -5.49
C ASN A 118 -13.51 -3.89 -4.37
N GLY A 119 -12.31 -3.42 -4.70
CA GLY A 119 -11.23 -3.18 -3.76
C GLY A 119 -11.54 -1.98 -2.87
N LEU A 120 -10.89 -1.94 -1.70
CA LEU A 120 -11.05 -0.82 -0.76
C LEU A 120 -10.79 0.54 -1.40
N LEU A 121 -9.79 0.63 -2.29
CA LEU A 121 -9.48 1.89 -2.98
C LEU A 121 -10.56 2.28 -3.99
N ASP A 122 -11.12 1.33 -4.74
CA ASP A 122 -12.20 1.64 -5.68
C ASP A 122 -13.47 2.07 -4.94
N LEU A 123 -13.82 1.37 -3.84
CA LEU A 123 -14.95 1.76 -2.99
C LEU A 123 -14.76 3.17 -2.40
N LEU A 124 -13.53 3.56 -2.09
CA LEU A 124 -13.20 4.88 -1.57
C LEU A 124 -13.39 5.95 -2.64
N ASP A 125 -12.93 5.67 -3.86
CA ASP A 125 -13.10 6.56 -5.01
C ASP A 125 -14.58 6.75 -5.36
N GLU A 126 -15.39 5.70 -5.29
CA GLU A 126 -16.84 5.80 -5.50
C GLU A 126 -17.54 6.61 -4.40
N GLU A 127 -17.14 6.43 -3.12
CA GLU A 127 -17.67 7.23 -2.01
C GLU A 127 -17.40 8.72 -2.20
N MET A 128 -16.19 9.08 -2.66
CA MET A 128 -15.80 10.48 -2.86
C MET A 128 -16.55 11.16 -4.01
N LYS A 129 -17.14 10.39 -4.94
CA LYS A 129 -17.97 10.91 -6.03
C LYS A 129 -19.42 11.17 -5.61
N LEU A 130 -19.85 10.67 -4.45
CA LEU A 130 -21.21 10.87 -3.98
C LEU A 130 -21.48 12.35 -3.64
N PRO A 131 -22.70 12.87 -3.89
CA PRO A 131 -23.08 14.23 -3.51
C PRO A 131 -22.92 14.53 -2.01
N ARG A 132 -22.94 13.48 -1.18
CA ARG A 132 -22.71 13.52 0.27
C ARG A 132 -21.89 12.30 0.69
N SER A 133 -20.58 12.36 0.48
CA SER A 133 -19.65 11.35 0.98
C SER A 133 -19.72 11.24 2.51
N SER A 134 -19.69 10.02 3.04
CA SER A 134 -19.73 9.71 4.46
C SER A 134 -18.77 8.56 4.79
N SER A 135 -17.93 8.77 5.82
CA SER A 135 -17.05 7.71 6.33
C SER A 135 -17.83 6.52 6.88
N GLN A 136 -19.02 6.76 7.43
CA GLN A 136 -19.92 5.70 7.90
C GLN A 136 -20.49 4.88 6.74
N HIS A 137 -20.94 5.55 5.67
CA HIS A 137 -21.46 4.87 4.48
C HIS A 137 -20.39 3.98 3.84
N TYR A 138 -19.20 4.52 3.57
CA TYR A 138 -18.06 3.72 3.09
C TYR A 138 -17.79 2.50 3.98
N THR A 139 -17.74 2.71 5.30
CA THR A 139 -17.47 1.61 6.25
C THR A 139 -18.55 0.52 6.14
N SER A 140 -19.83 0.90 6.08
CA SER A 140 -20.92 -0.05 5.88
C SER A 140 -20.83 -0.76 4.54
N SER A 141 -20.51 -0.07 3.45
CA SER A 141 -20.36 -0.67 2.11
C SER A 141 -19.24 -1.70 2.07
N VAL A 142 -18.07 -1.40 2.65
CA VAL A 142 -16.95 -2.33 2.76
C VAL A 142 -17.36 -3.63 3.46
N HIS A 143 -18.03 -3.53 4.61
CA HIS A 143 -18.45 -4.71 5.36
C HIS A 143 -19.68 -5.43 4.79
N GLN A 144 -20.51 -4.76 3.99
CA GLN A 144 -21.56 -5.43 3.22
C GLN A 144 -20.99 -6.28 2.10
N LEU A 145 -19.93 -5.80 1.44
CA LEU A 145 -19.25 -6.52 0.37
C LEU A 145 -18.38 -7.67 0.90
N TYR A 146 -17.78 -7.48 2.08
CA TYR A 146 -16.85 -8.42 2.71
C TYR A 146 -17.24 -8.80 4.15
N PRO A 147 -18.42 -9.40 4.38
CA PRO A 147 -19.00 -9.57 5.72
C PRO A 147 -18.20 -10.46 6.67
N ASN A 148 -17.33 -11.34 6.15
CA ASN A 148 -16.53 -12.29 6.95
C ASN A 148 -15.07 -12.36 6.49
N HIS A 149 -14.55 -11.34 5.79
CA HIS A 149 -13.17 -11.40 5.33
C HIS A 149 -12.21 -11.31 6.53
N PHE A 150 -11.38 -12.33 6.74
CA PHE A 150 -10.50 -12.44 7.91
C PHE A 150 -9.45 -11.32 8.09
N ARG A 151 -9.31 -10.45 7.08
CA ARG A 151 -8.44 -9.28 7.05
C ARG A 151 -9.16 -8.00 7.47
N LEU A 152 -10.49 -8.05 7.60
CA LEU A 152 -11.35 -6.98 8.05
C LEU A 152 -11.95 -7.34 9.40
N ALA A 153 -12.03 -6.36 10.30
CA ALA A 153 -12.79 -6.49 11.54
C ALA A 153 -13.57 -5.20 11.85
N PHE A 154 -14.82 -5.37 12.27
CA PHE A 154 -15.55 -4.33 13.01
C PHE A 154 -14.91 -4.17 14.39
N MET A 155 -14.82 -2.94 14.89
CA MET A 155 -14.44 -2.68 16.28
C MET A 155 -15.68 -2.64 17.17
N PRO A 156 -15.98 -3.68 17.98
CA PRO A 156 -16.75 -3.48 19.19
C PRO A 156 -15.82 -3.61 20.39
N VAL A 157 -15.64 -2.48 21.09
CA VAL A 157 -15.17 -2.45 22.49
C VAL A 157 -13.69 -2.86 22.69
N SER A 158 -13.05 -2.28 23.70
CA SER A 158 -11.65 -2.44 24.10
C SER A 158 -11.06 -3.85 23.83
N PHE A 159 -10.38 -3.99 22.70
CA PHE A 159 -9.49 -5.13 22.46
C PHE A 159 -8.32 -5.00 23.43
N PRO A 160 -7.91 -6.08 24.14
CA PRO A 160 -6.71 -6.03 24.94
C PRO A 160 -5.56 -5.66 24.01
N ARG A 161 -4.68 -4.76 24.47
CA ARG A 161 -3.40 -4.42 23.82
C ARG A 161 -2.50 -5.66 23.82
N SER A 162 -2.86 -6.68 23.05
CA SER A 162 -1.98 -7.78 22.70
C SER A 162 -1.08 -7.27 21.58
N GLY A 163 0.17 -6.99 21.95
CA GLY A 163 1.13 -6.19 21.20
C GLY A 163 1.74 -6.82 19.94
N THR A 164 0.97 -7.49 19.09
CA THR A 164 1.55 -8.18 17.91
C THR A 164 0.70 -8.19 16.64
N GLN A 165 -0.40 -7.43 16.58
CA GLN A 165 -1.33 -7.51 15.45
C GLN A 165 -1.39 -6.19 14.63
N ARG A 166 -1.03 -6.31 13.34
CA ARG A 166 -0.64 -5.21 12.44
C ARG A 166 -1.85 -4.55 11.74
N HIS A 167 -2.54 -3.61 12.40
CA HIS A 167 -3.89 -3.20 11.94
C HIS A 167 -4.01 -1.72 11.54
N TYR A 168 -4.43 -1.36 10.33
CA TYR A 168 -4.81 0.00 9.92
C TYR A 168 -6.29 0.27 10.21
N THR A 169 -6.71 1.50 10.50
CA THR A 169 -8.11 1.81 10.81
C THR A 169 -8.72 2.77 9.79
N PHE A 170 -9.80 2.38 9.12
CA PHE A 170 -10.67 3.29 8.39
C PHE A 170 -11.97 3.48 9.19
N GLY A 171 -12.18 4.64 9.81
CA GLY A 171 -13.33 4.86 10.69
C GLY A 171 -13.33 3.89 11.89
N ILE A 172 -14.25 2.92 11.90
CA ILE A 172 -14.30 1.82 12.89
C ILE A 172 -13.76 0.48 12.36
N THR A 173 -13.41 0.41 11.08
CA THR A 173 -12.93 -0.80 10.41
C THR A 173 -11.43 -0.92 10.59
N LYS A 174 -10.94 -2.11 10.95
CA LYS A 174 -9.51 -2.38 10.89
C LYS A 174 -9.15 -3.29 9.71
N VAL A 175 -8.13 -2.89 8.94
CA VAL A 175 -7.47 -3.69 7.90
C VAL A 175 -6.21 -4.29 8.50
N PHE A 176 -6.10 -5.60 8.48
CA PHE A 176 -4.99 -6.32 9.10
C PHE A 176 -3.90 -6.64 8.06
N PHE A 177 -2.86 -5.83 8.05
CA PHE A 177 -1.60 -6.16 7.39
C PHE A 177 -0.94 -7.31 8.15
N ARG A 178 -0.25 -8.24 7.48
CA ARG A 178 0.43 -9.32 8.22
C ARG A 178 1.79 -8.82 8.72
N PRO A 179 2.25 -9.29 9.90
CA PRO A 179 3.64 -9.16 10.27
C PRO A 179 4.61 -10.01 9.44
N GLY A 180 4.67 -9.80 8.13
CA GLY A 180 5.76 -10.31 7.30
C GLY A 180 6.97 -9.40 7.43
N LYS A 181 8.07 -9.92 7.93
CA LYS A 181 9.41 -9.32 7.83
C LYS A 181 10.08 -9.99 6.63
N PHE A 182 11.19 -9.46 6.15
CA PHE A 182 12.16 -10.21 5.34
C PHE A 182 12.83 -11.36 6.14
N SER A 183 12.19 -11.88 7.18
CA SER A 183 12.73 -12.88 8.11
C SER A 183 13.05 -14.20 7.41
N GLU A 184 12.26 -14.54 6.41
CA GLU A 184 12.37 -15.74 5.59
C GLU A 184 13.60 -15.65 4.69
N PHE A 185 13.90 -14.45 4.17
CA PHE A 185 15.15 -14.19 3.43
C PHE A 185 16.37 -14.10 4.36
N ASP A 186 16.23 -13.47 5.53
CA ASP A 186 17.29 -13.47 6.55
C ASP A 186 17.67 -14.90 6.98
N GLN A 187 16.72 -15.84 6.99
CA GLN A 187 16.99 -17.26 7.24
C GLN A 187 17.73 -17.95 6.09
N LEU A 188 17.56 -17.46 4.87
CA LEU A 188 18.17 -17.97 3.64
C LEU A 188 19.62 -17.48 3.49
N VAL A 189 19.89 -16.21 3.81
CA VAL A 189 21.24 -15.59 3.77
C VAL A 189 22.13 -16.03 4.94
N ARG A 190 21.55 -16.56 6.03
CA ARG A 190 22.29 -17.01 7.22
C ARG A 190 22.74 -18.48 7.17
N GLN A 191 22.40 -19.22 6.10
CA GLN A 191 22.86 -20.60 5.88
C GLN A 191 24.08 -20.60 4.95
#